data_AF-A0A661KJX9-F1
#
_entry.id   AF-A0A661KJX9-F1
#
_cell.length_a   1.000
_cell.length_b   1.000
_cell.length_c   1.000
_cell.angle_alpha   90.00
_cell.angle_beta   90.00
_cell.angle_gamma   90.00
#
_symmetry.space_group_name_H-M   'P 1'
#
loop_
_entity.id
_entity.type
_entity.pdbx_description
1 polymer ?
#
loop_
_entity_poly.entity_id
_entity_poly.type
_entity_poly.pdbx_seq_one_letter_code
_entity_poly.pdbx_strand_id
1 'polypeptide(L)'
;MKVKVDKRKATIFVLVLMMLFIIVYGIFMIKHRLDYAITDAVFVDTENINNVGFQRVNGKIILMTKKEGELVKKGEVLAKIDSRTYELIVRELKAKIAAKENKR
;
A
#
# COMPACT_ATOMS: atom_id res chain seq x y z
N MET A 1 5.37 -67.60 -4.43
CA MET A 1 6.16 -67.58 -3.18
C MET A 1 5.38 -66.82 -2.12
N LYS A 2 4.60 -67.52 -1.27
CA LYS A 2 3.77 -66.88 -0.23
C LYS A 2 4.68 -66.52 0.94
N VAL A 3 5.06 -65.25 1.05
CA VAL A 3 5.77 -64.74 2.22
C VAL A 3 4.82 -64.86 3.41
N LYS A 4 5.04 -65.87 4.25
CA LYS A 4 4.28 -66.08 5.49
C LYS A 4 4.80 -65.06 6.49
N VAL A 5 4.29 -63.83 6.40
CA VAL A 5 4.72 -62.76 7.32
C VAL A 5 4.01 -63.00 8.66
N ASP A 6 4.80 -63.25 9.71
CA ASP A 6 4.29 -63.26 11.08
C ASP A 6 3.57 -61.94 11.34
N LYS A 7 2.26 -61.97 11.61
CA LYS A 7 1.43 -60.77 11.78
C LYS A 7 2.05 -59.76 12.77
N ARG A 8 2.70 -60.26 13.83
CA ARG A 8 3.43 -59.44 14.82
C ARG A 8 4.64 -58.72 14.21
N LYS A 9 5.42 -59.37 13.36
CA LYS A 9 6.59 -58.77 12.67
C LYS A 9 6.15 -57.77 11.61
N ALA A 10 5.03 -58.03 10.92
CA ALA A 10 4.42 -57.07 9.99
C ALA A 10 3.98 -55.78 10.72
N THR A 11 3.29 -55.92 11.86
CA THR A 11 2.84 -54.78 12.66
C THR A 11 4.02 -53.98 13.19
N ILE A 12 5.07 -54.64 13.69
CA ILE A 12 6.30 -53.97 14.16
C ILE A 12 6.99 -53.25 12.99
N PHE A 13 7.09 -53.87 11.82
CA PHE A 13 7.69 -53.26 10.63
C PHE A 13 6.94 -52.00 10.18
N VAL A 14 5.60 -52.05 10.12
CA VAL A 14 4.76 -50.90 9.78
C VAL A 14 4.93 -49.78 10.82
N LEU A 15 5.01 -50.12 12.11
CA LEU A 15 5.19 -49.16 13.19
C LEU A 15 6.55 -48.45 13.10
N VAL A 16 7.63 -49.21 12.84
CA VAL A 16 8.97 -48.64 12.63
C VAL A 16 9.02 -47.75 11.40
N LEU A 17 8.37 -48.16 10.30
CA LEU A 17 8.32 -47.38 9.07
C LEU A 17 7.52 -46.08 9.25
N MET A 18 6.41 -46.13 9.99
CA MET A 18 5.63 -44.94 10.35
C MET A 18 6.44 -43.99 11.25
N MET A 19 7.19 -44.53 12.21
CA MET A 19 8.06 -43.72 13.08
C MET A 19 9.16 -43.02 12.28
N LEU A 20 9.82 -43.73 11.35
CA LEU A 20 10.80 -43.13 10.45
C LEU A 20 10.20 -42.03 9.58
N PHE A 21 8.99 -42.24 9.06
CA PHE A 21 8.30 -41.23 8.24
C PHE A 21 8.06 -39.92 9.02
N ILE A 22 7.60 -40.02 10.27
CA ILE A 22 7.37 -38.85 11.13
C ILE A 22 8.68 -38.10 11.40
N ILE A 23 9.78 -38.82 11.64
CA ILE A 23 11.09 -38.23 11.90
C ILE A 23 11.59 -37.47 10.67
N VAL A 24 11.52 -38.09 9.49
CA VAL A 24 11.95 -37.46 8.23
C VAL A 24 11.11 -36.23 7.91
N TYR A 25 9.78 -36.33 8.07
CA TYR A 25 8.87 -35.20 7.86
C TYR A 25 9.13 -34.05 8.85
N GLY A 26 9.38 -34.37 10.13
CA GLY A 26 9.75 -33.39 11.15
C GLY A 26 11.05 -32.66 10.80
N ILE A 27 12.09 -33.40 10.40
CA ILE A 27 13.37 -32.80 9.96
C ILE A 27 13.15 -31.90 8.74
N PHE A 28 12.35 -32.32 7.78
CA PHE A 28 12.05 -31.50 6.59
C PHE A 28 11.32 -30.20 6.96
N MET A 29 10.32 -30.26 7.83
CA MET A 29 9.58 -29.09 8.29
C MET A 29 10.44 -28.12 9.10
N ILE A 30 11.33 -28.65 9.96
CA ILE A 30 12.27 -27.84 10.74
C ILE A 30 13.27 -27.16 9.80
N LYS A 31 13.84 -27.89 8.84
CA LYS A 31 14.72 -27.31 7.81
C LYS A 31 14.02 -26.22 7.02
N HIS A 32 12.80 -26.48 6.54
CA HIS A 32 12.03 -25.48 5.82
C HIS A 32 11.76 -24.22 6.66
N ARG A 33 11.53 -24.34 7.97
CA ARG A 33 11.37 -23.19 8.87
C ARG A 33 12.68 -22.49 9.24
N LEU A 34 13.82 -23.16 9.11
CA LEU A 34 15.16 -22.58 9.34
C LEU A 34 15.68 -21.86 8.09
N ASP A 35 15.41 -22.42 6.91
CA ASP A 35 15.90 -21.90 5.62
C ASP A 35 15.09 -20.69 5.15
N TYR A 36 13.81 -20.60 5.53
CA TYR A 36 12.93 -19.48 5.18
C TYR A 36 12.54 -18.69 6.42
N ALA A 37 13.09 -17.48 6.54
CA ALA A 37 12.61 -16.48 7.48
C ALA A 37 11.23 -15.97 7.02
N ILE A 38 10.18 -16.73 7.32
CA ILE A 38 8.80 -16.34 7.05
C ILE A 38 8.41 -15.33 8.13
N THR A 39 8.25 -14.06 7.72
CA THR A 39 7.75 -12.99 8.57
C THR A 39 6.55 -12.35 7.90
N ASP A 40 5.47 -12.19 8.65
CA ASP A 40 4.27 -11.47 8.19
C ASP A 40 4.42 -9.94 8.39
N ALA A 41 5.56 -9.48 8.93
CA ALA A 41 5.86 -8.07 9.15
C ALA A 41 6.44 -7.41 7.89
N VAL A 42 5.63 -7.33 6.83
CA VAL A 42 5.99 -6.67 5.57
C VAL A 42 5.31 -5.30 5.50
N PHE A 43 6.10 -4.23 5.42
CA PHE A 43 5.62 -2.87 5.24
C PHE A 43 5.92 -2.42 3.81
N VAL A 44 4.94 -1.84 3.13
CA VAL A 44 5.13 -1.23 1.81
C VAL A 44 5.79 0.12 2.02
N ASP A 45 7.06 0.24 1.63
CA ASP A 45 7.76 1.52 1.68
C ASP A 45 7.51 2.33 0.40
N THR A 46 7.62 3.65 0.52
CA THR A 46 7.49 4.59 -0.59
C THR A 46 8.72 5.47 -0.62
N GLU A 47 9.50 5.40 -1.70
CA GLU A 47 10.74 6.18 -1.85
C GLU A 47 10.51 7.70 -1.75
N ASN A 48 9.33 8.18 -2.16
CA ASN A 48 9.02 9.60 -2.22
C ASN A 48 7.59 9.90 -1.72
N ILE A 49 7.47 10.59 -0.60
CA ILE A 49 6.20 11.13 -0.08
C ILE A 49 6.21 12.64 -0.22
N ASN A 50 5.30 13.17 -1.04
CA ASN A 50 5.13 14.61 -1.24
C ASN A 50 3.82 15.08 -0.60
N ASN A 51 3.90 15.93 0.42
CA ASN A 51 2.73 16.54 1.02
C ASN A 51 2.23 17.69 0.14
N VAL A 52 1.02 17.55 -0.42
CA VAL A 52 0.41 18.53 -1.30
C VAL A 52 -0.61 19.37 -0.54
N GLY A 53 -0.44 20.69 -0.59
CA GLY A 53 -1.32 21.63 0.09
C GLY A 53 -1.29 23.00 -0.56
N PHE A 54 -2.27 23.83 -0.22
CA PHE A 54 -2.37 25.20 -0.71
C PHE A 54 -1.42 26.11 0.07
N GLN A 55 -0.15 26.18 -0.37
CA GLN A 55 0.87 26.99 0.30
C GLN A 55 0.77 28.50 0.01
N ARG A 56 0.26 28.85 -1.19
CA ARG A 56 0.25 30.24 -1.68
C ARG A 56 -1.06 30.98 -1.42
N VAL A 57 -2.13 30.25 -1.07
CA VAL A 57 -3.48 30.78 -0.97
C VAL A 57 -4.17 30.19 0.24
N ASN A 58 -4.86 31.06 0.98
CA ASN A 58 -5.66 30.69 2.14
C ASN A 58 -7.14 30.68 1.72
N GLY A 59 -7.90 29.71 2.19
CA GLY A 59 -9.33 29.68 1.91
C GLY A 59 -9.98 28.37 2.31
N LYS A 60 -11.31 28.36 2.21
CA LYS A 60 -12.11 27.17 2.49
C LYS A 60 -12.09 26.24 1.28
N ILE A 61 -11.83 24.95 1.52
CA ILE A 61 -11.98 23.91 0.51
C ILE A 61 -13.49 23.72 0.25
N ILE A 62 -13.89 23.87 -1.01
CA ILE A 62 -15.29 23.72 -1.45
C ILE A 62 -15.57 22.36 -2.05
N LEU A 63 -14.56 21.72 -2.63
CA LEU A 63 -14.70 20.46 -3.34
C LEU A 63 -13.40 19.66 -3.24
N MET A 64 -13.53 18.38 -2.91
CA MET A 64 -12.49 17.38 -3.17
C MET A 64 -12.87 16.57 -4.39
N THR A 65 -11.92 16.43 -5.31
CA THR A 65 -12.13 15.81 -6.62
C THR A 65 -11.69 14.34 -6.63
N LYS A 66 -10.94 13.92 -5.61
CA LYS A 66 -10.34 12.58 -5.47
C LYS A 66 -10.58 12.02 -4.09
N LYS A 67 -10.55 10.70 -3.99
CA LYS A 67 -10.61 9.97 -2.71
C LYS A 67 -9.24 9.45 -2.31
N GLU A 68 -9.11 9.12 -1.03
CA GLU A 68 -7.91 8.49 -0.48
C GLU A 68 -7.63 7.16 -1.19
N GLY A 69 -6.38 6.92 -1.56
CA GLY A 69 -5.94 5.71 -2.26
C GLY A 69 -6.15 5.70 -3.79
N GLU A 70 -6.73 6.74 -4.38
CA GLU A 70 -6.85 6.84 -5.84
C GLU A 70 -5.54 7.26 -6.51
N LEU A 71 -5.28 6.69 -7.69
CA LEU A 71 -4.18 7.09 -8.56
C LEU A 71 -4.43 8.50 -9.12
N VAL A 72 -3.40 9.36 -9.05
CA VAL A 72 -3.44 10.74 -9.53
C VAL A 72 -2.35 10.99 -10.57
N LYS A 73 -2.64 11.85 -11.55
CA LYS A 73 -1.67 12.26 -12.57
C LYS A 73 -1.12 13.66 -12.31
N LYS A 74 0.06 13.95 -12.87
CA LYS A 74 0.66 15.28 -12.78
C LYS A 74 -0.27 16.33 -13.40
N GLY A 75 -0.58 17.38 -12.64
CA GLY A 75 -1.43 18.49 -13.06
C GLY A 75 -2.94 18.25 -12.87
N GLU A 76 -3.33 17.10 -12.30
CA GLU A 76 -4.71 16.82 -11.98
C GLU A 76 -5.20 17.64 -10.78
N VAL A 77 -6.45 18.11 -10.85
CA VAL A 77 -7.04 18.92 -9.77
C VAL A 77 -7.45 18.01 -8.63
N LEU A 78 -6.80 18.16 -7.48
CA LEU A 78 -7.09 17.36 -6.28
C LEU A 78 -8.23 17.97 -5.46
N ALA A 79 -8.19 19.28 -5.26
CA ALA A 79 -9.18 20.02 -4.50
C ALA A 79 -9.39 21.42 -5.08
N LYS A 80 -10.58 22.00 -4.84
CA LYS A 80 -10.90 23.39 -5.19
C LYS A 80 -11.14 24.20 -3.91
N ILE A 81 -10.60 25.42 -3.90
CA ILE A 81 -10.85 26.44 -2.87
C ILE A 81 -11.90 27.43 -3.38
N ASP A 82 -12.63 28.05 -2.46
CA ASP A 82 -13.50 29.20 -2.74
C ASP A 82 -12.72 30.37 -3.39
N SER A 83 -13.02 30.66 -4.65
CA SER A 83 -12.34 31.70 -5.45
C SER A 83 -12.93 33.10 -5.31
N ARG A 84 -14.09 33.27 -4.65
CA ARG A 84 -14.87 34.53 -4.69
C ARG A 84 -14.08 35.75 -4.22
N THR A 85 -13.37 35.62 -3.10
CA THR A 85 -12.53 36.71 -2.57
C THR A 85 -11.41 37.08 -3.53
N TYR A 86 -10.78 36.08 -4.13
CA TYR A 86 -9.70 36.28 -5.10
C TYR A 86 -10.20 36.94 -6.38
N GLU A 87 -11.36 36.54 -6.88
CA GLU A 87 -11.98 37.13 -8.06
C GLU A 87 -12.37 38.60 -7.85
N LEU A 88 -12.80 38.97 -6.64
CA LEU A 88 -13.08 40.36 -6.28
C LEU A 88 -11.81 41.21 -6.31
N ILE A 89 -10.72 40.72 -5.68
CA ILE A 89 -9.42 41.42 -5.66
C ILE A 89 -8.90 41.61 -7.09
N VAL A 90 -8.98 40.58 -7.94
CA VAL A 90 -8.56 40.67 -9.35
C VAL A 90 -9.37 41.70 -10.11
N ARG A 91 -10.70 41.75 -9.91
CA ARG A 91 -11.56 42.76 -10.56
C ARG A 91 -11.20 44.17 -10.12
N GLU A 92 -10.99 44.40 -8.82
CA GLU A 92 -10.63 45.71 -8.29
C GLU A 92 -9.27 46.18 -8.85
N LEU A 93 -8.27 45.31 -8.85
CA LEU A 93 -6.94 45.62 -9.39
C LEU A 93 -6.99 45.93 -10.89
N LYS A 94 -7.76 45.16 -11.67
CA LYS A 94 -7.95 45.42 -13.10
C LYS A 94 -8.62 46.77 -13.35
N ALA A 95 -9.65 47.12 -12.58
CA ALA A 95 -10.31 48.42 -12.70
C ALA A 95 -9.35 49.57 -12.36
N LYS A 96 -8.50 49.42 -11.33
CA LYS A 96 -7.48 50.41 -10.97
C LYS A 96 -6.41 50.58 -12.07
N ILE A 97 -6.00 49.49 -12.71
CA ILE A 97 -5.03 49.52 -13.82
C ILE A 97 -5.65 50.27 -15.00
N ALA A 98 -6.86 49.90 -15.43
CA ALA A 98 -7.55 50.57 -16.54
C ALA A 98 -7.78 52.07 -16.28
N ALA A 99 -8.14 52.45 -15.04
CA ALA A 99 -8.29 53.85 -14.67
C ALA A 99 -6.97 54.65 -14.71
N LYS A 100 -5.83 53.99 -14.47
CA LYS A 100 -4.50 54.61 -14.59
C LYS A 100 -4.03 54.70 -16.04
N GLU A 101 -4.29 53.68 -16.85
CA GLU A 101 -3.96 53.68 -18.28
C GLU A 101 -4.76 54.75 -19.03
N ASN A 102 -6.05 54.91 -18.73
CA ASN A 102 -6.88 55.97 -19.32
C ASN A 102 -6.54 57.39 -18.84
N LYS A 103 -5.74 57.54 -17.78
CA LYS A 103 -5.26 58.84 -17.28
C LYS A 103 -3.93 59.27 -17.89
N ARG A 104 -3.34 58.44 -18.75
CA ARG A 104 -2.07 58.69 -19.43
C ARG A 104 -2.31 59.07 -20.89
#